data_AF-A0A850Z104-F1
#
_entry.id   AF-A0A850Z104-F1
#
_cell.length_a   1.000
_cell.length_b   1.000
_cell.length_c   1.000
_cell.angle_alpha   90.00
_cell.angle_beta   90.00
_cell.angle_gamma   90.00
#
_symmetry.space_group_name_H-M   'P 1'
#
loop_
_entity.id
_entity.type
_entity.pdbx_description
1 polymer ?
#
loop_
_entity_poly.entity_id
_entity_poly.type
_entity_poly.pdbx_seq_one_letter_code
_entity_poly.pdbx_strand_id
1 'polypeptide(L)'
;INELIQKRQLLEAFASIRLMEDETISEWASEKYSDNPQEFVRKSKDVDLLYNSITNAIRSIVEGTLEDPTLQHTMLTSMVTLIAHEEAAHPNTGSAARPGSGLLGRPRKWREQWREAVNESARKRVLKAPMASREEATSWLDLHLHFLQEHLREDLRKIKSSVKKCYPEEYQVCDTYVEAFHNAIASHLQELSQGPLDFHELYTLLDWVANTYHSEHFLGHPELKPEVKTENLSLLLTPADWDKLKNDYIASAKGKIKSYFGNILRLEVTEKWEKEVHSEEKENLYHASLSFDIQTIIGQHVKLSGGISRSLETKMLELCMAELLEFIPRFEQEFMEWSTAQDSPIFVPYLVAYINSFHDLVSGLETAFKVNTEELQKTLAALTRNFTNIFLTKLRTKAQPLFKKILTKNWILEMERPDSLASAVSPFSEHLQHMREPLGQELLHEVHKYMVKEYVTQVIKPRWKMNRETRQQVSRKMSLEAAIIHNTFFDQGSDANWLLPAIDHIANIIGEKKKDKIKAYVKDLCQDYPDIR
;
A
#
# COMPACT_ATOMS: atom_id res chain seq x y z
N ILE A 1 -59.11 -27.88 11.68
CA ILE A 1 -57.66 -27.78 11.92
C ILE A 1 -56.99 -26.74 11.01
N ASN A 2 -57.08 -26.86 9.67
CA ASN A 2 -56.46 -25.88 8.75
C ASN A 2 -56.87 -24.42 9.00
N GLU A 3 -58.14 -24.13 9.30
CA GLU A 3 -58.58 -22.77 9.65
C GLU A 3 -57.95 -22.23 10.94
N LEU A 4 -57.69 -23.10 11.94
CA LEU A 4 -57.01 -22.71 13.18
C LEU A 4 -55.55 -22.35 12.91
N ILE A 5 -54.88 -23.10 12.03
CA ILE A 5 -53.52 -22.81 11.58
C ILE A 5 -53.49 -21.47 10.82
N GLN A 6 -54.44 -21.25 9.90
CA GLN A 6 -54.56 -19.98 9.16
C GLN A 6 -54.81 -18.78 10.08
N LYS A 7 -55.62 -18.95 11.13
CA LYS A 7 -55.89 -17.94 12.17
C LYS A 7 -54.75 -17.80 13.20
N ARG A 8 -53.63 -18.51 13.03
CA ARG A 8 -52.48 -18.56 13.94
C ARG A 8 -52.82 -19.01 15.38
N GLN A 9 -53.90 -19.76 15.56
CA GLN A 9 -54.27 -20.40 16.83
C GLN A 9 -53.54 -21.75 16.95
N LEU A 10 -52.21 -21.69 17.03
CA LEU A 10 -51.35 -22.87 16.85
C LEU A 10 -51.47 -23.92 17.97
N LEU A 11 -51.73 -23.49 19.22
CA LEU A 11 -51.90 -24.41 20.35
C LEU A 11 -53.17 -25.28 20.21
N GLU A 12 -54.29 -24.65 19.81
CA GLU A 12 -55.54 -25.36 19.55
C GLU A 12 -55.43 -26.30 18.34
N ALA A 13 -54.71 -25.84 17.30
CA ALA A 13 -54.42 -26.66 16.13
C ALA A 13 -53.59 -27.90 16.49
N PHE A 14 -52.53 -27.74 17.30
CA PHE A 14 -51.68 -28.85 17.74
C PHE A 14 -52.44 -29.86 18.60
N ALA A 15 -53.24 -29.41 19.57
CA ALA A 15 -54.05 -30.30 20.37
C ALA A 15 -55.01 -31.16 19.51
N SER A 16 -55.61 -30.54 18.48
CA SER A 16 -56.48 -31.25 17.53
C SER A 16 -55.73 -32.24 16.64
N ILE A 17 -54.50 -31.92 16.21
CA ILE A 17 -53.66 -32.82 15.42
C ILE A 17 -53.19 -34.00 16.26
N ARG A 18 -52.81 -33.76 17.52
CA ARG A 18 -52.42 -34.81 18.46
C ARG A 18 -53.55 -35.83 18.69
N LEU A 19 -54.78 -35.36 18.87
CA LEU A 19 -55.93 -36.27 19.00
C LEU A 19 -56.10 -37.13 17.74
N MET A 20 -55.95 -36.53 16.55
CA MET A 20 -56.02 -37.24 15.28
C MET A 20 -54.86 -38.24 15.09
N GLU A 21 -53.66 -37.89 15.54
CA GLU A 21 -52.50 -38.78 15.55
C GLU A 21 -52.69 -39.95 16.52
N ASP A 22 -53.11 -39.70 17.76
CA ASP A 22 -53.35 -40.72 18.78
C ASP A 22 -54.50 -41.67 18.36
N GLU A 23 -55.54 -41.13 17.70
CA GLU A 23 -56.61 -41.93 17.07
C GLU A 23 -56.05 -42.81 15.96
N THR A 24 -55.25 -42.25 15.05
CA THR A 24 -54.65 -43.00 13.92
C THR A 24 -53.70 -44.09 14.41
N ILE A 25 -52.93 -43.84 15.48
CA ILE A 25 -52.06 -44.83 16.13
C ILE A 25 -52.88 -45.94 16.80
N SER A 26 -53.99 -45.59 17.47
CA SER A 26 -54.88 -46.56 18.12
C SER A 26 -55.64 -47.43 17.12
N GLU A 27 -56.08 -46.85 16.00
CA GLU A 27 -56.73 -47.56 14.89
C GLU A 27 -55.75 -48.53 14.20
N TRP A 28 -54.47 -48.15 14.10
CA TRP A 28 -53.42 -49.03 13.59
C TRP A 28 -53.11 -50.17 14.56
N ALA A 29 -52.99 -49.87 15.86
CA ALA A 29 -52.71 -50.87 16.89
C ALA A 29 -53.84 -51.90 17.08
N SER A 30 -55.07 -51.56 16.66
CA SER A 30 -56.24 -52.45 16.67
C SER A 30 -56.45 -53.21 15.36
N GLU A 31 -55.47 -53.19 14.44
CA GLU A 31 -55.52 -53.85 13.12
C GLU A 31 -56.72 -53.47 12.24
N LYS A 32 -57.36 -52.32 12.53
CA LYS A 32 -58.57 -51.83 11.84
C LYS A 32 -58.38 -51.65 10.32
N TYR A 33 -57.13 -51.53 9.88
CA TYR A 33 -56.75 -51.32 8.49
C TYR A 33 -56.15 -52.56 7.80
N SER A 34 -56.32 -53.76 8.37
CA SER A 34 -55.84 -55.02 7.77
C SER A 34 -56.31 -55.20 6.31
N ASP A 35 -57.53 -54.77 6.01
CA ASP A 35 -58.19 -54.96 4.72
C ASP A 35 -57.99 -53.77 3.76
N ASN A 36 -57.51 -52.61 4.24
CA ASN A 36 -57.29 -51.41 3.42
C ASN A 36 -56.05 -50.60 3.85
N PRO A 37 -54.83 -51.07 3.55
CA PRO A 37 -53.59 -50.40 3.92
C PRO A 37 -53.44 -48.99 3.31
N GLN A 38 -54.09 -48.71 2.18
CA GLN A 38 -54.01 -47.41 1.50
C GLN A 38 -54.70 -46.29 2.28
N GLU A 39 -55.74 -46.60 3.05
CA GLU A 39 -56.48 -45.63 3.85
C GLU A 39 -55.68 -45.16 5.07
N PHE A 40 -54.98 -46.09 5.73
CA PHE A 40 -54.03 -45.77 6.79
C PHE A 40 -52.90 -44.84 6.28
N VAL A 41 -52.35 -45.14 5.09
CA VAL A 41 -51.32 -44.28 4.47
C VAL A 41 -51.85 -42.89 4.15
N ARG A 42 -53.12 -42.75 3.73
CA ARG A 42 -53.73 -41.43 3.50
C ARG A 42 -53.90 -40.65 4.80
N LYS A 43 -54.48 -41.25 5.84
CA LYS A 43 -54.61 -40.59 7.16
C LYS A 43 -53.25 -40.20 7.76
N SER A 44 -52.26 -41.08 7.67
CA SER A 44 -50.87 -40.77 8.09
C SER A 44 -50.31 -39.56 7.36
N LYS A 45 -50.51 -39.48 6.04
CA LYS A 45 -50.07 -38.34 5.23
C LYS A 45 -50.83 -37.05 5.59
N ASP A 46 -52.12 -37.14 5.88
CA ASP A 46 -52.91 -35.97 6.29
C ASP A 46 -52.41 -35.40 7.62
N VAL A 47 -52.10 -36.26 8.59
CA VAL A 47 -51.46 -35.87 9.86
C VAL A 47 -50.08 -35.24 9.61
N ASP A 48 -49.24 -35.85 8.76
CA ASP A 48 -47.93 -35.30 8.39
C ASP A 48 -48.05 -33.92 7.72
N LEU A 49 -49.03 -33.72 6.82
CA LEU A 49 -49.30 -32.43 6.17
C LEU A 49 -49.69 -31.35 7.18
N LEU A 50 -50.54 -31.67 8.15
CA LEU A 50 -50.95 -30.73 9.20
C LEU A 50 -49.76 -30.34 10.10
N TYR A 51 -48.90 -31.29 10.45
CA TYR A 51 -47.65 -31.01 11.16
C TYR A 51 -46.71 -30.11 10.35
N ASN A 52 -46.57 -30.36 9.04
CA ASN A 52 -45.79 -29.51 8.15
C ASN A 52 -46.37 -28.10 8.04
N SER A 53 -47.69 -27.95 8.04
CA SER A 53 -48.35 -26.64 8.09
C SER A 53 -48.03 -25.87 9.37
N ILE A 54 -47.96 -26.55 10.52
CA ILE A 54 -47.48 -25.92 11.77
C ILE A 54 -46.02 -25.53 11.67
N THR A 55 -45.14 -26.39 11.16
CA THR A 55 -43.71 -26.07 10.97
C THR A 55 -43.54 -24.83 10.10
N ASN A 56 -44.31 -24.71 9.01
CA ASN A 56 -44.30 -23.53 8.15
C ASN A 56 -44.81 -22.27 8.88
N ALA A 57 -45.82 -22.41 9.74
CA ALA A 57 -46.31 -21.30 10.56
C ALA A 57 -45.25 -20.84 11.58
N ILE A 58 -44.54 -21.77 12.24
CA ILE A 58 -43.41 -21.46 13.13
C ILE A 58 -42.35 -20.67 12.37
N ARG A 59 -41.93 -21.16 11.20
CA ARG A 59 -40.94 -20.47 10.35
C ARG A 59 -41.40 -19.05 9.97
N SER A 60 -42.66 -18.90 9.56
CA SER A 60 -43.23 -17.60 9.20
C SER A 60 -43.28 -16.62 10.38
N ILE A 61 -43.56 -17.09 11.60
CA ILE A 61 -43.54 -16.25 12.80
C ILE A 61 -42.11 -15.79 13.14
N VAL A 62 -41.14 -16.70 13.05
CA VAL A 62 -39.72 -16.37 13.30
C VAL A 62 -39.20 -15.36 12.27
N GLU A 63 -39.46 -15.59 10.98
CA GLU A 63 -39.06 -14.67 9.91
C GLU A 63 -39.72 -13.29 10.06
N GLY A 64 -41.00 -13.25 10.43
CA GLY A 64 -41.74 -12.01 10.69
C GLY A 64 -41.30 -11.27 11.96
N THR A 65 -40.49 -11.88 12.84
CA THR A 65 -40.05 -11.26 14.10
C THR A 65 -39.22 -10.00 13.87
N LEU A 66 -38.37 -10.01 12.85
CA LEU A 66 -37.52 -8.85 12.54
C LEU A 66 -38.22 -7.89 11.57
N GLU A 67 -38.96 -8.42 10.60
CA GLU A 67 -39.58 -7.61 9.52
C GLU A 67 -40.85 -6.87 9.93
N ASP A 68 -41.68 -7.46 10.79
CA ASP A 68 -42.98 -6.89 11.12
C ASP A 68 -42.93 -6.20 12.50
N PRO A 69 -43.09 -4.86 12.56
CA PRO A 69 -43.19 -4.15 13.84
C PRO A 69 -44.52 -4.41 14.56
N THR A 70 -45.53 -4.97 13.88
CA THR A 70 -46.86 -5.29 14.43
C THR A 70 -46.97 -6.71 14.98
N LEU A 71 -45.92 -7.54 14.82
CA LEU A 71 -45.91 -8.90 15.33
C LEU A 71 -46.12 -8.90 16.85
N GLN A 72 -47.23 -9.47 17.29
CA GLN A 72 -47.62 -9.43 18.70
C GLN A 72 -46.75 -10.38 19.53
N HIS A 73 -46.28 -9.92 20.68
CA HIS A 73 -45.55 -10.72 21.67
C HIS A 73 -46.27 -12.03 22.03
N THR A 74 -47.60 -12.01 22.02
CA THR A 74 -48.48 -13.16 22.26
C THR A 74 -48.25 -14.28 21.26
N MET A 75 -47.93 -13.98 19.99
CA MET A 75 -47.65 -15.00 18.97
C MET A 75 -46.32 -15.72 19.23
N LEU A 76 -45.28 -14.98 19.65
CA LEU A 76 -43.99 -15.56 20.01
C LEU A 76 -44.11 -16.46 21.25
N THR A 77 -44.79 -15.99 22.30
CA THR A 77 -45.01 -16.80 23.50
C THR A 77 -45.85 -18.05 23.22
N SER A 78 -46.87 -17.93 22.35
CA SER A 78 -47.70 -19.08 21.93
C SER A 78 -46.88 -20.11 21.14
N MET A 79 -45.98 -19.65 20.26
CA MET A 79 -45.06 -20.52 19.52
C MET A 79 -44.08 -21.24 20.44
N VAL A 80 -43.49 -20.55 21.43
CA VAL A 80 -42.59 -21.19 22.40
C VAL A 80 -43.33 -22.24 23.23
N THR A 81 -44.54 -21.91 23.68
CA THR A 81 -45.40 -22.84 24.42
C THR A 81 -45.72 -24.08 23.58
N LEU A 82 -46.01 -23.89 22.28
CA LEU A 82 -46.26 -24.98 21.34
C LEU A 82 -45.05 -25.92 21.22
N ILE A 83 -43.83 -25.38 21.09
CA ILE A 83 -42.60 -26.18 21.00
C ILE A 83 -42.39 -26.96 22.31
N ALA A 84 -42.59 -26.33 23.47
CA ALA A 84 -42.48 -27.00 24.76
C ALA A 84 -43.50 -28.15 24.92
N HIS A 85 -44.73 -27.95 24.41
CA HIS A 85 -45.77 -29.00 24.40
C HIS A 85 -45.40 -30.18 23.50
N GLU A 86 -44.72 -29.94 22.36
CA GLU A 86 -44.21 -31.01 21.50
C GLU A 86 -43.08 -31.80 22.19
N GLU A 87 -42.12 -31.11 22.80
CA GLU A 87 -41.01 -31.73 23.52
C GLU A 87 -41.48 -32.55 24.73
N ALA A 88 -42.48 -32.05 25.45
CA ALA A 88 -43.12 -32.78 26.55
C ALA A 88 -43.96 -33.98 26.06
N ALA A 89 -44.55 -33.87 24.87
CA ALA A 89 -45.32 -34.95 24.25
C ALA A 89 -44.45 -36.11 23.76
N HIS A 90 -43.19 -35.83 23.39
CA HIS A 90 -42.24 -36.80 22.85
C HIS A 90 -40.88 -36.74 23.56
N PRO A 91 -40.80 -37.07 24.86
CA PRO A 91 -39.53 -37.11 25.56
C PRO A 91 -38.65 -38.21 24.94
N ASN A 92 -37.41 -37.86 24.60
CA ASN A 92 -36.40 -38.73 23.97
C ASN A 92 -36.42 -40.15 24.53
N THR A 93 -37.12 -41.05 23.85
CA THR A 93 -37.05 -42.48 24.12
C THR A 93 -36.66 -43.15 22.81
N GLY A 94 -35.51 -43.80 22.83
CA GLY A 94 -35.02 -44.69 21.77
C GLY A 94 -35.88 -45.95 21.64
N SER A 95 -37.20 -45.81 21.58
CA SER A 95 -38.12 -46.87 21.23
C SER A 95 -37.99 -47.08 19.72
N ALA A 96 -37.26 -48.15 19.36
CA ALA A 96 -37.14 -48.62 17.99
C ALA A 96 -38.52 -48.67 17.33
N ALA A 97 -38.74 -47.78 16.36
CA ALA A 97 -39.95 -47.80 15.56
C ALA A 97 -40.11 -49.18 14.91
N ARG A 98 -41.28 -49.81 15.08
CA ARG A 98 -41.63 -51.02 14.34
C ARG A 98 -41.56 -50.73 12.83
N PRO A 99 -41.00 -51.63 12.01
CA PRO A 99 -40.94 -51.45 10.56
C PRO A 99 -42.35 -51.24 10.00
N GLY A 100 -42.60 -50.09 9.33
CA GLY A 100 -43.88 -49.76 8.69
C GLY A 100 -44.68 -48.60 9.31
N SER A 101 -44.30 -48.07 10.48
CA SER A 101 -45.06 -47.03 11.21
C SER A 101 -44.93 -45.59 10.67
N GLY A 102 -44.15 -45.34 9.62
CA GLY A 102 -43.97 -43.98 9.07
C GLY A 102 -43.41 -42.95 10.09
N LEU A 103 -43.78 -41.69 9.89
CA LEU A 103 -43.42 -40.52 10.71
C LEU A 103 -44.34 -40.30 11.93
N LEU A 104 -45.38 -41.12 12.09
CA LEU A 104 -46.37 -41.03 13.18
C LEU A 104 -45.73 -41.31 14.54
N GLY A 105 -46.06 -40.48 15.53
CA GLY A 105 -45.57 -40.56 16.91
C GLY A 105 -44.11 -40.12 17.10
N ARG A 106 -43.46 -39.57 16.07
CA ARG A 106 -42.07 -39.07 16.15
C ARG A 106 -42.04 -37.56 16.37
N PRO A 107 -41.13 -37.06 17.23
CA PRO A 107 -40.93 -35.62 17.37
C PRO A 107 -40.53 -35.01 16.02
N ARG A 108 -41.16 -33.89 15.68
CA ARG A 108 -40.80 -33.01 14.56
C ARG A 108 -39.61 -32.13 14.89
N LYS A 109 -39.19 -32.08 16.15
CA LYS A 109 -38.04 -31.34 16.65
C LYS A 109 -38.17 -29.86 16.33
N TRP A 110 -39.30 -29.25 16.68
CA TRP A 110 -39.56 -27.86 16.32
C TRP A 110 -38.57 -26.87 16.91
N ARG A 111 -37.84 -27.22 17.98
CA ARG A 111 -36.70 -26.42 18.46
C ARG A 111 -35.55 -26.33 17.46
N GLU A 112 -35.25 -27.42 16.75
CA GLU A 112 -34.23 -27.41 15.67
C GLU A 112 -34.75 -26.59 14.47
N GLN A 113 -36.01 -26.75 14.09
CA GLN A 113 -36.65 -25.97 13.02
C GLN A 113 -36.74 -24.47 13.34
N TRP A 114 -36.95 -24.12 14.61
CA TRP A 114 -36.88 -22.74 15.08
C TRP A 114 -35.48 -22.17 14.87
N ARG A 115 -34.42 -22.89 15.27
CA ARG A 115 -33.03 -22.46 15.09
C ARG A 115 -32.68 -22.27 13.60
N GLU A 116 -33.13 -23.19 12.76
CA GLU A 116 -32.98 -23.09 11.30
C GLU A 116 -33.71 -21.87 10.73
N ALA A 117 -34.94 -21.59 11.20
CA ALA A 117 -35.68 -20.40 10.80
C ALA A 117 -35.02 -19.09 11.27
N VAL A 118 -34.37 -19.08 12.44
CA VAL A 118 -33.56 -17.94 12.90
C VAL A 118 -32.37 -17.70 11.96
N ASN A 119 -31.64 -18.77 11.58
CA ASN A 119 -30.55 -18.68 10.62
C ASN A 119 -31.00 -18.14 9.26
N GLU A 120 -32.12 -18.63 8.73
CA GLU A 120 -32.66 -18.16 7.45
C GLU A 120 -33.16 -16.72 7.54
N SER A 121 -33.77 -16.32 8.66
CA SER A 121 -34.18 -14.93 8.91
C SER A 121 -32.97 -13.98 8.92
N ALA A 122 -31.90 -14.35 9.62
CA ALA A 122 -30.66 -13.58 9.63
C ALA A 122 -30.04 -13.47 8.23
N ARG A 123 -29.99 -14.59 7.48
CA ARG A 123 -29.47 -14.63 6.10
C ARG A 123 -30.25 -13.72 5.16
N LYS A 124 -31.59 -13.80 5.17
CA LYS A 124 -32.46 -12.92 4.37
C LYS A 124 -32.24 -11.45 4.71
N ARG A 125 -32.03 -11.13 5.98
CA ARG A 125 -31.81 -9.76 6.45
C ARG A 125 -30.49 -9.18 5.97
N VAL A 126 -29.41 -9.96 6.01
CA VAL A 126 -28.09 -9.59 5.44
C VAL A 126 -28.20 -9.34 3.94
N LEU A 127 -28.85 -10.24 3.21
CA LEU A 127 -29.01 -10.12 1.74
C LEU A 127 -29.94 -8.98 1.31
N LYS A 128 -30.82 -8.50 2.20
CA LYS A 128 -31.72 -7.37 1.94
C LYS A 128 -31.03 -6.02 2.14
N ALA A 129 -29.85 -5.98 2.74
CA ALA A 129 -29.09 -4.74 2.88
C ALA A 129 -28.81 -4.16 1.48
N PRO A 130 -29.10 -2.87 1.25
CA PRO A 130 -28.91 -2.25 -0.06
C PRO A 130 -27.49 -2.48 -0.60
N MET A 131 -27.39 -2.98 -1.83
CA MET A 131 -26.16 -2.99 -2.61
C MET A 131 -26.39 -2.09 -3.81
N ALA A 132 -25.71 -0.94 -3.82
CA ALA A 132 -25.66 -0.09 -5.01
C ALA A 132 -24.91 -0.83 -6.13
N SER A 133 -25.26 -0.55 -7.39
CA SER A 133 -24.48 -1.09 -8.50
C SER A 133 -23.08 -0.46 -8.51
N ARG A 134 -22.08 -1.21 -8.99
CA ARG A 134 -20.69 -0.70 -9.15
C ARG A 134 -20.62 0.53 -10.07
N GLU A 135 -21.61 0.70 -10.93
CA GLU A 135 -21.71 1.79 -11.91
C GLU A 135 -22.32 3.06 -11.30
N GLU A 136 -23.13 2.92 -10.24
CA GLU A 136 -23.88 4.01 -9.61
C GLU A 136 -23.11 4.71 -8.48
N ALA A 137 -22.19 4.00 -7.80
CA ALA A 137 -21.43 4.55 -6.68
C ALA A 137 -19.99 4.04 -6.64
N THR A 138 -19.03 4.97 -6.68
CA THR A 138 -17.58 4.69 -6.49
C THR A 138 -17.24 4.09 -5.12
N SER A 139 -18.19 4.10 -4.18
CA SER A 139 -18.05 3.62 -2.81
C SER A 139 -19.22 2.70 -2.42
N TRP A 140 -19.67 1.85 -3.36
CA TRP A 140 -20.80 0.94 -3.12
C TRP A 140 -20.56 0.02 -1.91
N LEU A 141 -19.32 -0.45 -1.70
CA LEU A 141 -18.98 -1.35 -0.61
C LEU A 141 -19.01 -0.64 0.75
N ASP A 142 -18.50 0.59 0.83
CA ASP A 142 -18.59 1.42 2.04
C ASP A 142 -20.05 1.63 2.46
N LEU A 143 -20.90 1.99 1.48
CA LEU A 143 -22.34 2.18 1.70
C LEU A 143 -23.01 0.87 2.13
N HIS A 144 -22.70 -0.24 1.45
CA HIS A 144 -23.28 -1.53 1.76
C HIS A 144 -22.94 -1.99 3.17
N LEU A 145 -21.66 -1.93 3.57
CA LEU A 145 -21.21 -2.31 4.91
C LEU A 145 -21.79 -1.39 5.99
N HIS A 146 -21.98 -0.10 5.69
CA HIS A 146 -22.66 0.83 6.59
C HIS A 146 -24.13 0.45 6.80
N PHE A 147 -24.89 0.19 5.73
CA PHE A 147 -26.29 -0.26 5.86
C PHE A 147 -26.39 -1.60 6.58
N LEU A 148 -25.46 -2.53 6.32
CA LEU A 148 -25.38 -3.80 7.04
C LEU A 148 -25.19 -3.56 8.54
N GLN A 149 -24.22 -2.71 8.92
CA GLN A 149 -23.96 -2.36 10.31
C GLN A 149 -25.18 -1.73 11.01
N GLU A 150 -25.83 -0.75 10.37
CA GLU A 150 -26.98 -0.05 10.93
C GLU A 150 -28.17 -1.00 11.14
N HIS A 151 -28.58 -1.74 10.09
CA HIS A 151 -29.73 -2.65 10.14
C HIS A 151 -29.53 -3.74 11.19
N LEU A 152 -28.36 -4.37 11.22
CA LEU A 152 -28.10 -5.46 12.17
C LEU A 152 -28.05 -4.95 13.61
N ARG A 153 -27.51 -3.74 13.84
CA ARG A 153 -27.51 -3.14 15.18
C ARG A 153 -28.93 -2.86 15.67
N GLU A 154 -29.81 -2.35 14.81
CA GLU A 154 -31.22 -2.15 15.13
C GLU A 154 -31.93 -3.47 15.44
N ASP A 155 -31.70 -4.51 14.64
CA ASP A 155 -32.30 -5.82 14.84
C ASP A 155 -31.83 -6.46 16.15
N LEU A 156 -30.52 -6.43 16.44
CA LEU A 156 -29.97 -6.93 17.71
C LEU A 156 -30.53 -6.17 18.91
N ARG A 157 -30.73 -4.85 18.79
CA ARG A 157 -31.39 -4.04 19.82
C ARG A 157 -32.85 -4.46 20.01
N LYS A 158 -33.60 -4.71 18.93
CA LYS A 158 -34.98 -5.23 18.98
C LYS A 158 -35.03 -6.61 19.64
N ILE A 159 -34.09 -7.50 19.29
CA ILE A 159 -34.00 -8.84 19.86
C ILE A 159 -33.79 -8.78 21.37
N LYS A 160 -32.83 -7.98 21.83
CA LYS A 160 -32.55 -7.81 23.26
C LYS A 160 -33.71 -7.20 24.04
N SER A 161 -34.29 -6.11 23.53
CA SER A 161 -35.29 -5.30 24.27
C SER A 161 -36.69 -5.93 24.31
N SER A 162 -37.06 -6.64 23.24
CA SER A 162 -38.44 -7.11 23.00
C SER A 162 -38.53 -8.63 22.84
N VAL A 163 -37.70 -9.22 21.97
CA VAL A 163 -37.83 -10.66 21.63
C VAL A 163 -37.39 -11.54 22.79
N LYS A 164 -36.29 -11.21 23.49
CA LYS A 164 -35.78 -11.97 24.64
C LYS A 164 -36.86 -12.26 25.69
N LYS A 165 -37.75 -11.29 25.95
CA LYS A 165 -38.82 -11.39 26.96
C LYS A 165 -39.88 -12.44 26.63
N CYS A 166 -40.00 -12.86 25.37
CA CYS A 166 -40.98 -13.85 24.94
C CYS A 166 -40.51 -15.30 25.10
N TYR A 167 -39.22 -15.52 25.42
CA TYR A 167 -38.61 -16.84 25.45
C TYR A 167 -38.04 -17.17 26.84
N PRO A 168 -38.05 -18.45 27.23
CA PRO A 168 -37.31 -18.94 28.39
C PRO A 168 -35.78 -18.77 28.21
N GLU A 169 -35.05 -18.63 29.32
CA GLU A 169 -33.58 -18.50 29.33
C GLU A 169 -32.86 -19.69 28.66
N GLU A 170 -33.45 -20.89 28.69
CA GLU A 170 -32.92 -22.11 28.05
C GLU A 170 -32.72 -21.97 26.53
N TYR A 171 -33.44 -21.06 25.88
CA TYR A 171 -33.32 -20.86 24.43
C TYR A 171 -32.08 -20.03 24.05
N GLN A 172 -31.50 -19.28 25.00
CA GLN A 172 -30.36 -18.39 24.74
C GLN A 172 -30.56 -17.58 23.44
N VAL A 173 -31.72 -16.92 23.34
CA VAL A 173 -32.20 -16.31 22.09
C VAL A 173 -31.23 -15.29 21.55
N CYS A 174 -30.69 -14.42 22.41
CA CYS A 174 -29.71 -13.41 22.00
C CYS A 174 -28.47 -14.07 21.38
N ASP A 175 -27.89 -15.07 22.03
CA ASP A 175 -26.72 -15.79 21.53
C ASP A 175 -27.03 -16.50 20.20
N THR A 176 -28.18 -17.16 20.10
CA THR A 176 -28.61 -17.87 18.87
C THR A 176 -28.78 -16.91 17.68
N TYR A 177 -29.38 -15.72 17.89
CA TYR A 177 -29.49 -14.72 16.82
C TYR A 177 -28.14 -14.10 16.47
N VAL A 178 -27.28 -13.84 17.45
CA VAL A 178 -25.94 -13.27 17.20
C VAL A 178 -25.09 -14.26 16.40
N GLU A 179 -25.12 -15.54 16.74
CA GLU A 179 -24.46 -16.61 15.98
C GLU A 179 -25.03 -16.72 14.55
N ALA A 180 -26.36 -16.65 14.41
CA ALA A 180 -27.02 -16.66 13.10
C ALA A 180 -26.59 -15.48 12.21
N PHE A 181 -26.56 -14.26 12.76
CA PHE A 181 -26.08 -13.09 12.05
C PHE A 181 -24.58 -13.18 11.74
N HIS A 182 -23.77 -13.64 12.69
CA HIS A 182 -22.33 -13.84 12.48
C HIS A 182 -22.07 -14.77 11.29
N ASN A 183 -22.73 -15.93 11.27
CA ASN A 183 -22.59 -16.91 10.18
C ASN A 183 -23.11 -16.36 8.85
N ALA A 184 -24.22 -15.61 8.85
CA ALA A 184 -24.75 -14.98 7.64
C ALA A 184 -23.80 -13.92 7.07
N ILE A 185 -23.21 -13.08 7.91
CA ILE A 185 -22.21 -12.08 7.49
C ILE A 185 -20.94 -12.78 7.00
N ALA A 186 -20.46 -13.80 7.70
CA ALA A 186 -19.28 -14.57 7.31
C ALA A 186 -19.42 -15.11 5.88
N SER A 187 -20.54 -15.80 5.60
CA SER A 187 -20.83 -16.32 4.26
C SER A 187 -20.94 -15.20 3.22
N HIS A 188 -21.63 -14.10 3.54
CA HIS A 188 -21.80 -12.97 2.64
C HIS A 188 -20.46 -12.29 2.29
N LEU A 189 -19.61 -12.03 3.28
CA LEU A 189 -18.28 -11.46 3.04
C LEU A 189 -17.38 -12.43 2.27
N GLN A 190 -17.51 -13.73 2.52
CA GLN A 190 -16.79 -14.74 1.76
C GLN A 190 -17.20 -14.70 0.27
N GLU A 191 -18.50 -14.59 -0.03
CA GLU A 191 -18.99 -14.42 -1.42
C GLU A 191 -18.46 -13.14 -2.05
N LEU A 192 -18.51 -12.00 -1.34
CA LEU A 192 -17.96 -10.73 -1.82
C LEU A 192 -16.44 -10.82 -2.12
N SER A 193 -15.69 -11.55 -1.29
CA SER A 193 -14.24 -11.74 -1.45
C SER A 193 -13.83 -12.65 -2.61
N GLN A 194 -14.78 -13.40 -3.21
CA GLN A 194 -14.51 -14.17 -4.43
C GLN A 194 -14.62 -13.30 -5.70
N GLY A 195 -15.30 -12.16 -5.62
CA GLY A 195 -15.39 -11.22 -6.73
C GLY A 195 -14.10 -10.41 -6.92
N PRO A 196 -13.89 -9.80 -8.10
CA PRO A 196 -12.78 -8.88 -8.31
C PRO A 196 -13.03 -7.60 -7.49
N LEU A 197 -12.22 -7.38 -6.46
CA LEU A 197 -12.24 -6.17 -5.64
C LEU A 197 -11.09 -5.24 -6.04
N ASP A 198 -11.37 -3.94 -6.10
CA ASP A 198 -10.33 -2.93 -6.35
C ASP A 198 -9.51 -2.59 -5.10
N PHE A 199 -8.52 -1.70 -5.24
CA PHE A 199 -7.65 -1.31 -4.13
C PHE A 199 -8.40 -0.70 -2.93
N HIS A 200 -9.40 0.15 -3.20
CA HIS A 200 -10.18 0.83 -2.17
C HIS A 200 -11.16 -0.14 -1.51
N GLU A 201 -11.84 -0.96 -2.31
CA GLU A 201 -12.76 -1.99 -1.84
C GLU A 201 -12.06 -3.03 -0.96
N LEU A 202 -10.84 -3.46 -1.34
CA LEU A 202 -10.00 -4.35 -0.53
C LEU A 202 -9.63 -3.71 0.81
N TYR A 203 -9.26 -2.43 0.80
CA TYR A 203 -8.99 -1.68 2.03
C TYR A 203 -10.23 -1.62 2.93
N THR A 204 -11.37 -1.19 2.38
CA THR A 204 -12.64 -1.05 3.10
C THR A 204 -13.05 -2.38 3.75
N LEU A 205 -12.96 -3.50 3.01
CA LEU A 205 -13.32 -4.81 3.56
C LEU A 205 -12.38 -5.24 4.69
N LEU A 206 -11.07 -5.09 4.49
CA LEU A 206 -10.06 -5.44 5.49
C LEU A 206 -10.21 -4.60 6.76
N ASP A 207 -10.37 -3.28 6.62
CA ASP A 207 -10.57 -2.35 7.72
C ASP A 207 -11.88 -2.61 8.46
N TRP A 208 -12.96 -2.90 7.74
CA TRP A 208 -14.24 -3.20 8.37
C TRP A 208 -14.17 -4.47 9.22
N VAL A 209 -13.56 -5.54 8.71
CA VAL A 209 -13.39 -6.81 9.45
C VAL A 209 -12.46 -6.63 10.65
N ALA A 210 -11.33 -5.95 10.49
CA ALA A 210 -10.34 -5.79 11.56
C ALA A 210 -10.78 -4.80 12.65
N ASN A 211 -11.33 -3.67 12.24
CA ASN A 211 -11.50 -2.50 13.11
C ASN A 211 -12.96 -2.15 13.40
N THR A 212 -13.89 -2.42 12.49
CA THR A 212 -15.29 -2.00 12.66
C THR A 212 -16.15 -3.10 13.28
N TYR A 213 -15.98 -4.35 12.87
CA TYR A 213 -16.90 -5.45 13.22
C TYR A 213 -17.06 -5.66 14.73
N HIS A 214 -15.94 -5.73 15.46
CA HIS A 214 -15.92 -5.91 16.91
C HIS A 214 -15.87 -4.59 17.70
N SER A 215 -15.92 -3.44 17.03
CA SER A 215 -15.84 -2.13 17.69
C SER A 215 -17.06 -1.81 18.55
N GLU A 216 -16.92 -0.81 19.42
CA GLU A 216 -18.03 -0.23 20.19
C GLU A 216 -19.11 0.41 19.31
N HIS A 217 -18.81 0.65 18.02
CA HIS A 217 -19.78 1.19 17.06
C HIS A 217 -20.66 0.10 16.43
N PHE A 218 -20.32 -1.18 16.60
CA PHE A 218 -21.11 -2.30 16.11
C PHE A 218 -21.35 -3.38 17.17
N LEU A 219 -20.71 -4.55 17.10
CA LEU A 219 -20.99 -5.64 18.04
C LEU A 219 -20.57 -5.36 19.48
N GLY A 220 -19.59 -4.48 19.68
CA GLY A 220 -19.11 -4.07 21.01
C GLY A 220 -20.00 -3.00 21.68
N HIS A 221 -21.08 -2.55 21.04
CA HIS A 221 -21.88 -1.42 21.51
C HIS A 221 -22.44 -1.65 22.94
N PRO A 222 -22.34 -0.66 23.85
CA PRO A 222 -22.73 -0.82 25.25
C PRO A 222 -24.18 -1.28 25.44
N GLU A 223 -25.09 -0.83 24.57
CA GLU A 223 -26.49 -1.22 24.62
C GLU A 223 -26.75 -2.71 24.34
N LEU A 224 -25.80 -3.43 23.73
CA LEU A 224 -25.90 -4.87 23.47
C LEU A 224 -25.43 -5.69 24.69
N LYS A 225 -24.60 -5.13 25.57
CA LYS A 225 -24.10 -5.78 26.79
C LYS A 225 -25.14 -5.75 27.94
N PRO A 226 -25.24 -6.77 28.82
CA PRO A 226 -24.41 -7.99 28.89
C PRO A 226 -24.89 -9.17 28.04
N GLU A 227 -26.04 -9.10 27.38
CA GLU A 227 -26.70 -10.24 26.75
C GLU A 227 -26.03 -10.74 25.46
N VAL A 228 -25.35 -9.88 24.72
CA VAL A 228 -24.61 -10.27 23.51
C VAL A 228 -23.16 -10.55 23.89
N LYS A 229 -22.78 -11.82 23.90
CA LYS A 229 -21.40 -12.26 24.19
C LYS A 229 -20.67 -12.55 22.88
N THR A 230 -19.72 -11.68 22.53
CA THR A 230 -18.90 -11.84 21.32
C THR A 230 -17.71 -12.79 21.50
N GLU A 231 -17.37 -13.14 22.75
CA GLU A 231 -16.20 -13.95 23.12
C GLU A 231 -16.27 -15.39 22.62
N ASN A 232 -17.47 -15.90 22.35
CA ASN A 232 -17.69 -17.27 21.89
C ASN A 232 -17.85 -17.39 20.37
N LEU A 233 -17.83 -16.27 19.63
CA LEU A 233 -17.97 -16.29 18.18
C LEU A 233 -16.70 -16.78 17.51
N SER A 234 -16.86 -17.53 16.44
CA SER A 234 -15.76 -17.89 15.54
C SER A 234 -15.15 -16.66 14.88
N LEU A 235 -14.00 -16.86 14.22
CA LEU A 235 -13.45 -15.82 13.34
C LEU A 235 -14.41 -15.58 12.17
N LEU A 236 -14.67 -14.31 11.87
CA LEU A 236 -15.59 -13.91 10.79
C LEU A 236 -15.12 -14.40 9.42
N LEU A 237 -13.80 -14.42 9.21
CA LEU A 237 -13.15 -14.99 8.04
C LEU A 237 -12.19 -16.08 8.47
N THR A 238 -12.06 -17.13 7.66
CA THR A 238 -11.05 -18.15 7.91
C THR A 238 -9.65 -17.54 7.79
N PRO A 239 -8.63 -18.08 8.47
CA PRO A 239 -7.26 -17.59 8.32
C PRO A 239 -6.79 -17.59 6.86
N ALA A 240 -7.22 -18.57 6.07
CA ALA A 240 -6.91 -18.67 4.65
C ALA A 240 -7.54 -17.54 3.82
N ASP A 241 -8.83 -17.24 4.05
CA ASP A 241 -9.53 -16.16 3.35
C ASP A 241 -8.97 -14.79 3.75
N TRP A 242 -8.62 -14.62 5.03
CA TRP A 242 -7.97 -13.41 5.53
C TRP A 242 -6.59 -13.18 4.90
N ASP A 243 -5.76 -14.23 4.83
CA ASP A 243 -4.46 -14.14 4.18
C ASP A 243 -4.58 -13.89 2.68
N LYS A 244 -5.57 -14.49 2.01
CA LYS A 244 -5.89 -14.20 0.61
C LYS A 244 -6.22 -12.71 0.41
N LEU A 245 -7.16 -12.15 1.17
CA LEU A 245 -7.53 -10.73 1.08
C LEU A 245 -6.34 -9.79 1.31
N LYS A 246 -5.49 -10.09 2.30
CA LYS A 246 -4.26 -9.31 2.53
C LYS A 246 -3.31 -9.38 1.34
N ASN A 247 -3.14 -10.55 0.72
CA ASN A 247 -2.26 -10.71 -0.43
C ASN A 247 -2.83 -10.00 -1.68
N ASP A 248 -4.14 -10.07 -1.90
CA ASP A 248 -4.83 -9.37 -2.99
C ASP A 248 -4.70 -7.84 -2.81
N TYR A 249 -4.82 -7.34 -1.58
CA TYR A 249 -4.57 -5.93 -1.26
C TYR A 249 -3.14 -5.50 -1.58
N ILE A 250 -2.13 -6.27 -1.16
CA ILE A 250 -0.72 -5.99 -1.47
C ILE A 250 -0.45 -6.06 -2.98
N ALA A 251 -1.02 -7.03 -3.68
CA ALA A 251 -0.90 -7.14 -5.14
C ALA A 251 -1.51 -5.94 -5.86
N SER A 252 -2.69 -5.48 -5.42
CA SER A 252 -3.34 -4.28 -5.94
C SER A 252 -2.55 -3.00 -5.62
N ALA A 253 -2.00 -2.92 -4.39
CA ALA A 253 -1.13 -1.83 -3.96
C ALA A 253 0.11 -1.69 -4.85
N LYS A 254 0.71 -2.81 -5.27
CA LYS A 254 1.90 -2.83 -6.14
C LYS A 254 1.68 -2.00 -7.41
N GLY A 255 0.55 -2.21 -8.09
CA GLY A 255 0.18 -1.46 -9.28
C GLY A 255 -0.02 0.04 -9.01
N LYS A 256 -0.63 0.39 -7.87
CA LYS A 256 -0.85 1.79 -7.47
C LYS A 256 0.46 2.51 -7.13
N ILE A 257 1.31 1.92 -6.30
CA ILE A 257 2.61 2.49 -5.92
C ILE A 257 3.49 2.69 -7.16
N LYS A 258 3.58 1.67 -8.04
CA LYS A 258 4.33 1.77 -9.29
C LYS A 258 3.83 2.90 -10.19
N SER A 259 2.51 3.09 -10.26
CA SER A 259 1.87 4.19 -10.99
C SER A 259 2.18 5.55 -10.37
N TYR A 260 2.12 5.68 -9.04
CA TYR A 260 2.47 6.94 -8.37
C TYR A 260 3.93 7.34 -8.62
N PHE A 261 4.88 6.42 -8.46
CA PHE A 261 6.28 6.68 -8.77
C PHE A 261 6.50 7.00 -10.25
N GLY A 262 5.80 6.29 -11.15
CA GLY A 262 5.80 6.61 -12.58
C GLY A 262 5.28 8.02 -12.88
N ASN A 263 4.23 8.46 -12.18
CA ASN A 263 3.68 9.82 -12.32
C ASN A 263 4.64 10.89 -11.80
N ILE A 264 5.38 10.62 -10.71
CA ILE A 264 6.42 11.53 -10.22
C ILE A 264 7.48 11.73 -11.31
N LEU A 265 8.02 10.65 -11.86
CA LEU A 265 9.01 10.72 -12.94
C LEU A 265 8.45 11.44 -14.17
N ARG A 266 7.22 11.13 -14.58
CA ARG A 266 6.56 11.87 -15.68
C ARG A 266 6.48 13.36 -15.40
N LEU A 267 6.12 13.78 -14.18
CA LEU A 267 6.04 15.19 -13.82
C LEU A 267 7.42 15.85 -13.81
N GLU A 268 8.47 15.16 -13.35
CA GLU A 268 9.85 15.65 -13.49
C GLU A 268 10.20 15.88 -14.97
N VAL A 269 9.86 14.94 -15.86
CA VAL A 269 10.08 15.10 -17.30
C VAL A 269 9.30 16.29 -17.88
N THR A 270 7.96 16.26 -17.77
CA THR A 270 7.09 17.19 -18.50
C THR A 270 7.04 18.59 -17.89
N GLU A 271 7.13 18.69 -16.56
CA GLU A 271 7.00 19.96 -15.86
C GLU A 271 8.34 20.62 -15.54
N LYS A 272 9.43 19.84 -15.44
CA LYS A 272 10.74 20.37 -15.08
C LYS A 272 11.76 20.25 -16.22
N TRP A 273 11.97 19.06 -16.79
CA TRP A 273 13.04 18.84 -17.78
C TRP A 273 12.75 19.55 -19.10
N GLU A 274 11.56 19.36 -19.66
CA GLU A 274 11.17 19.97 -20.94
C GLU A 274 11.02 21.49 -20.86
N LYS A 275 10.70 22.02 -19.67
CA LYS A 275 10.45 23.44 -19.42
C LYS A 275 11.67 24.19 -18.85
N GLU A 276 12.77 23.48 -18.60
CA GLU A 276 14.00 24.01 -17.99
C GLU A 276 13.76 24.84 -16.71
N VAL A 277 12.92 24.32 -15.80
CA VAL A 277 12.60 24.99 -14.53
C VAL A 277 13.82 24.96 -13.59
N HIS A 278 14.06 26.04 -12.85
CA HIS A 278 15.20 26.06 -11.93
C HIS A 278 14.95 25.17 -10.71
N SER A 279 16.01 24.53 -10.21
CA SER A 279 15.93 23.71 -8.99
C SER A 279 15.60 24.56 -7.77
N GLU A 280 14.87 23.98 -6.81
CA GLU A 280 14.60 24.64 -5.55
C GLU A 280 15.86 24.61 -4.66
N GLU A 281 16.17 25.72 -4.01
CA GLU A 281 17.28 25.83 -3.07
C GLU A 281 16.74 25.89 -1.64
N LYS A 282 17.22 25.01 -0.78
CA LYS A 282 16.91 24.98 0.65
C LYS A 282 18.19 24.75 1.44
N GLU A 283 18.48 25.62 2.40
CA GLU A 283 19.69 25.53 3.24
C GLU A 283 20.98 25.43 2.41
N ASN A 284 21.06 26.23 1.33
CA ASN A 284 22.14 26.23 0.34
C ASN A 284 22.30 24.93 -0.48
N LEU A 285 21.41 23.95 -0.35
CA LEU A 285 21.42 22.73 -1.15
C LEU A 285 20.33 22.79 -2.22
N TYR A 286 20.61 22.21 -3.40
CA TYR A 286 19.55 22.00 -4.39
C TYR A 286 18.73 20.77 -4.02
N HIS A 287 17.41 20.88 -4.18
CA HIS A 287 16.47 19.82 -3.89
C HIS A 287 15.42 19.66 -4.99
N ALA A 288 14.90 18.44 -5.07
CA ALA A 288 13.74 18.08 -5.87
C ALA A 288 12.62 17.59 -4.94
N SER A 289 11.39 17.99 -5.25
CA SER A 289 10.19 17.59 -4.49
C SER A 289 9.98 16.07 -4.43
N LEU A 290 10.55 15.31 -5.38
CA LEU A 290 10.36 13.86 -5.50
C LEU A 290 10.63 13.10 -4.20
N SER A 291 11.62 13.54 -3.40
CA SER A 291 11.95 12.85 -2.14
C SER A 291 10.80 12.93 -1.15
N PHE A 292 10.24 14.14 -0.98
CA PHE A 292 9.10 14.37 -0.12
C PHE A 292 7.84 13.67 -0.64
N ASP A 293 7.60 13.72 -1.95
CA ASP A 293 6.44 13.08 -2.59
C ASP A 293 6.46 11.56 -2.37
N ILE A 294 7.62 10.93 -2.60
CA ILE A 294 7.82 9.49 -2.38
C ILE A 294 7.62 9.13 -0.90
N GLN A 295 8.25 9.86 0.03
CA GLN A 295 8.12 9.60 1.47
C GLN A 295 6.67 9.72 1.93
N THR A 296 5.94 10.70 1.40
CA THR A 296 4.52 10.92 1.71
C THR A 296 3.65 9.76 1.23
N ILE A 297 3.86 9.28 0.00
CA ILE A 297 3.14 8.12 -0.54
C ILE A 297 3.40 6.89 0.33
N ILE A 298 4.67 6.58 0.61
CA ILE A 298 5.04 5.42 1.42
C ILE A 298 4.43 5.54 2.82
N GLY A 299 4.59 6.69 3.48
CA GLY A 299 4.04 6.96 4.81
C GLY A 299 2.53 6.80 4.88
N GLN A 300 1.80 7.27 3.87
CA GLN A 300 0.35 7.13 3.81
C GLN A 300 -0.06 5.65 3.70
N HIS A 301 0.53 4.89 2.77
CA HIS A 301 0.15 3.49 2.54
C HIS A 301 0.56 2.58 3.70
N VAL A 302 1.73 2.81 4.29
CA VAL A 302 2.18 2.09 5.50
C VAL A 302 1.27 2.39 6.68
N LYS A 303 0.89 3.66 6.89
CA LYS A 303 -0.05 4.04 7.95
C LYS A 303 -1.43 3.39 7.77
N LEU A 304 -1.99 3.43 6.56
CA LEU A 304 -3.29 2.81 6.26
C LEU A 304 -3.28 1.31 6.51
N SER A 305 -2.26 0.61 6.01
CA SER A 305 -2.11 -0.84 6.21
C SER A 305 -1.84 -1.22 7.67
N GLY A 306 -1.08 -0.40 8.41
CA GLY A 306 -0.87 -0.58 9.85
C GLY A 306 -2.10 -0.32 10.71
N GLY A 307 -3.03 0.52 10.23
CA GLY A 307 -4.36 0.65 10.82
C GLY A 307 -5.14 -0.67 10.81
N ILE A 308 -4.94 -1.52 9.80
CA ILE A 308 -5.61 -2.82 9.67
C ILE A 308 -4.87 -3.91 10.47
N SER A 309 -3.58 -4.11 10.22
CA SER A 309 -2.78 -5.07 10.99
C SER A 309 -1.28 -4.83 10.84
N ARG A 310 -0.50 -5.19 11.87
CA ARG A 310 0.96 -5.10 11.84
C ARG A 310 1.61 -5.93 10.72
N SER A 311 1.01 -7.08 10.38
CA SER A 311 1.48 -7.93 9.29
C SER A 311 1.34 -7.25 7.92
N LEU A 312 0.27 -6.47 7.74
CA LEU A 312 0.00 -5.78 6.48
C LEU A 312 0.87 -4.53 6.35
N GLU A 313 1.10 -3.81 7.46
CA GLU A 313 2.08 -2.72 7.54
C GLU A 313 3.46 -3.15 7.05
N THR A 314 3.93 -4.30 7.56
CA THR A 314 5.26 -4.84 7.23
C THR A 314 5.34 -5.21 5.75
N LYS A 315 4.34 -5.94 5.22
CA LYS A 315 4.28 -6.29 3.79
C LYS A 315 4.17 -5.06 2.89
N MET A 316 3.42 -4.04 3.29
CA MET A 316 3.29 -2.80 2.52
C MET A 316 4.62 -2.05 2.46
N LEU A 317 5.32 -1.96 3.58
CA LEU A 317 6.64 -1.34 3.64
C LEU A 317 7.66 -2.10 2.77
N GLU A 318 7.72 -3.43 2.88
CA GLU A 318 8.55 -4.28 2.02
C GLU A 318 8.25 -4.06 0.53
N LEU A 319 6.96 -4.00 0.17
CA LEU A 319 6.52 -3.69 -1.19
C LEU A 319 7.03 -2.32 -1.65
N CYS A 320 6.84 -1.28 -0.85
CA CYS A 320 7.31 0.07 -1.16
C CYS A 320 8.83 0.12 -1.38
N MET A 321 9.60 -0.59 -0.55
CA MET A 321 11.05 -0.68 -0.69
C MET A 321 11.47 -1.39 -1.98
N ALA A 322 10.79 -2.49 -2.32
CA ALA A 322 11.02 -3.21 -3.57
C ALA A 322 10.70 -2.33 -4.80
N GLU A 323 9.59 -1.61 -4.79
CA GLU A 323 9.24 -0.69 -5.88
C GLU A 323 10.22 0.49 -5.98
N LEU A 324 10.80 0.96 -4.87
CA LEU A 324 11.86 1.97 -4.89
C LEU A 324 13.15 1.46 -5.52
N LEU A 325 13.53 0.21 -5.24
CA LEU A 325 14.68 -0.44 -5.86
C LEU A 325 14.51 -0.58 -7.38
N GLU A 326 13.29 -0.75 -7.89
CA GLU A 326 13.00 -0.68 -9.33
C GLU A 326 12.95 0.76 -9.86
N PHE A 327 12.43 1.70 -9.07
CA PHE A 327 12.19 3.08 -9.50
C PHE A 327 13.48 3.87 -9.72
N ILE A 328 14.44 3.79 -8.78
CA ILE A 328 15.66 4.61 -8.81
C ILE A 328 16.48 4.34 -10.10
N PRO A 329 16.76 3.09 -10.51
CA PRO A 329 17.47 2.81 -11.77
C PRO A 329 16.69 3.26 -13.01
N ARG A 330 15.35 3.15 -13.00
CA ARG A 330 14.52 3.63 -14.11
C ARG A 330 14.59 5.15 -14.25
N PHE A 331 14.51 5.86 -13.12
CA PHE A 331 14.69 7.32 -13.08
C PHE A 331 16.07 7.71 -13.60
N GLU A 332 17.13 7.02 -13.13
CA GLU A 332 18.50 7.24 -13.56
C GLU A 332 18.64 7.10 -15.08
N GLN A 333 18.10 6.01 -15.65
CA GLN A 333 18.15 5.75 -17.08
C GLN A 333 17.47 6.88 -17.88
N GLU A 334 16.26 7.27 -17.51
CA GLU A 334 15.50 8.29 -18.24
C GLU A 334 16.16 9.67 -18.14
N PHE A 335 16.72 10.02 -16.98
CA PHE A 335 17.50 11.25 -16.81
C PHE A 335 18.78 11.25 -17.65
N MET A 336 19.49 10.12 -17.72
CA MET A 336 20.69 9.98 -18.55
C MET A 336 20.37 10.11 -20.05
N GLU A 337 19.27 9.49 -20.50
CA GLU A 337 18.79 9.58 -21.88
C GLU A 337 18.45 11.04 -22.26
N TRP A 338 17.66 11.72 -21.42
CA TRP A 338 17.34 13.14 -21.59
C TRP A 338 18.61 14.00 -21.65
N SER A 339 19.53 13.82 -20.70
CA SER A 339 20.75 14.60 -20.62
C SER A 339 21.68 14.35 -21.82
N THR A 340 21.65 13.18 -22.44
CA THR A 340 22.47 12.87 -23.61
C THR A 340 21.88 13.46 -24.89
N ALA A 341 20.54 13.50 -24.98
CA ALA A 341 19.83 14.06 -26.12
C ALA A 341 19.90 15.59 -26.18
N GLN A 342 19.99 16.27 -25.03
CA GLN A 342 19.96 17.73 -24.93
C GLN A 342 21.16 18.28 -24.14
N ASP A 343 21.86 19.28 -24.71
CA ASP A 343 22.86 20.06 -23.97
C ASP A 343 22.19 21.21 -23.23
N SER A 344 21.50 20.89 -22.13
CA SER A 344 20.75 21.85 -21.33
C SER A 344 21.59 22.47 -20.21
N PRO A 345 21.51 23.79 -19.95
CA PRO A 345 22.26 24.45 -18.89
C PRO A 345 21.83 24.02 -17.48
N ILE A 346 20.58 23.56 -17.32
CA ILE A 346 20.01 23.10 -16.04
C ILE A 346 20.39 21.65 -15.68
N PHE A 347 21.17 20.96 -16.53
CA PHE A 347 21.60 19.58 -16.28
C PHE A 347 22.32 19.42 -14.93
N VAL A 348 23.27 20.30 -14.62
CA VAL A 348 24.08 20.20 -13.40
C VAL A 348 23.25 20.52 -12.15
N PRO A 349 22.44 21.60 -12.11
CA PRO A 349 21.49 21.81 -11.02
C PRO A 349 20.61 20.60 -10.73
N TYR A 350 20.01 19.98 -11.75
CA TYR A 350 19.18 18.79 -11.57
C TYR A 350 19.95 17.58 -11.07
N LEU A 351 21.13 17.32 -11.63
CA LEU A 351 21.98 16.23 -11.16
C LEU A 351 22.29 16.36 -9.67
N VAL A 352 22.66 17.56 -9.23
CA VAL A 352 22.94 17.87 -7.82
C VAL A 352 21.67 17.71 -6.98
N ALA A 353 20.55 18.26 -7.44
CA ALA A 353 19.26 18.16 -6.77
C ALA A 353 18.82 16.71 -6.56
N TYR A 354 18.97 15.84 -7.57
CA TYR A 354 18.58 14.45 -7.50
C TYR A 354 19.47 13.63 -6.57
N ILE A 355 20.79 13.84 -6.60
CA ILE A 355 21.69 13.14 -5.66
C ILE A 355 21.33 13.52 -4.22
N ASN A 356 21.16 14.82 -3.94
CA ASN A 356 20.75 15.29 -2.61
C ASN A 356 19.40 14.68 -2.20
N SER A 357 18.41 14.72 -3.09
CA SER A 357 17.03 14.28 -2.81
C SER A 357 16.94 12.78 -2.59
N PHE A 358 17.67 11.95 -3.33
CA PHE A 358 17.70 10.51 -3.10
C PHE A 358 18.44 10.15 -1.81
N HIS A 359 19.48 10.90 -1.44
CA HIS A 359 20.10 10.75 -0.12
C HIS A 359 19.13 11.14 1.01
N ASP A 360 18.37 12.22 0.84
CA ASP A 360 17.30 12.60 1.78
C ASP A 360 16.21 11.56 1.88
N LEU A 361 15.83 10.95 0.75
CA LEU A 361 14.84 9.88 0.71
C LEU A 361 15.29 8.70 1.56
N VAL A 362 16.51 8.20 1.33
CA VAL A 362 17.03 7.04 2.07
C VAL A 362 17.14 7.34 3.56
N SER A 363 17.70 8.50 3.94
CA SER A 363 17.81 8.93 5.34
C SER A 363 16.45 9.11 6.01
N GLY A 364 15.48 9.69 5.29
CA GLY A 364 14.11 9.87 5.76
C GLY A 364 13.41 8.55 6.02
N LEU A 365 13.58 7.55 5.13
CA LEU A 365 13.02 6.21 5.29
C LEU A 365 13.67 5.45 6.46
N GLU A 366 14.99 5.52 6.62
CA GLU A 366 15.71 4.94 7.76
C GLU A 366 15.18 5.50 9.08
N THR A 367 15.02 6.82 9.16
CA THR A 367 14.59 7.51 10.37
C THR A 367 13.11 7.24 10.69
N ALA A 368 12.24 7.32 9.68
CA ALA A 368 10.80 7.18 9.85
C ALA A 368 10.37 5.73 10.15
N PHE A 369 10.99 4.74 9.49
CA PHE A 369 10.54 3.34 9.55
C PHE A 369 11.51 2.38 10.23
N LYS A 370 12.75 2.81 10.54
CA LYS A 370 13.81 1.97 11.13
C LYS A 370 14.07 0.68 10.32
N VAL A 371 14.02 0.80 8.99
CA VAL A 371 14.22 -0.29 8.05
C VAL A 371 15.67 -0.44 7.65
N ASN A 372 16.04 -1.66 7.22
CA ASN A 372 17.31 -1.88 6.55
C ASN A 372 17.25 -1.29 5.13
N THR A 373 18.16 -0.37 4.84
CA THR A 373 18.29 0.35 3.57
C THR A 373 19.58 0.02 2.82
N GLU A 374 20.33 -0.99 3.23
CA GLU A 374 21.61 -1.36 2.60
C GLU A 374 21.50 -1.53 1.07
N GLU A 375 20.42 -2.16 0.59
CA GLU A 375 20.20 -2.33 -0.85
C GLU A 375 19.90 -1.00 -1.55
N LEU A 376 19.11 -0.11 -0.92
CA LEU A 376 18.87 1.23 -1.46
C LEU A 376 20.16 2.06 -1.48
N GLN A 377 20.98 1.97 -0.44
CA GLN A 377 22.27 2.65 -0.37
C GLN A 377 23.22 2.18 -1.49
N LYS A 378 23.25 0.87 -1.79
CA LYS A 378 24.01 0.32 -2.94
C LYS A 378 23.49 0.86 -4.27
N THR A 379 22.18 0.89 -4.44
CA THR A 379 21.53 1.45 -5.64
C THR A 379 21.84 2.94 -5.79
N LEU A 380 21.79 3.71 -4.70
CA LEU A 380 22.12 5.13 -4.69
C LEU A 380 23.60 5.40 -4.99
N ALA A 381 24.50 4.56 -4.47
CA ALA A 381 25.92 4.65 -4.80
C ALA A 381 26.17 4.39 -6.30
N ALA A 382 25.45 3.44 -6.90
CA ALA A 382 25.51 3.19 -8.33
C ALA A 382 25.00 4.39 -9.15
N LEU A 383 23.85 4.96 -8.77
CA LEU A 383 23.28 6.17 -9.38
C LEU A 383 24.26 7.34 -9.29
N THR A 384 24.80 7.60 -8.11
CA THR A 384 25.76 8.69 -7.87
C THR A 384 26.99 8.54 -8.75
N ARG A 385 27.54 7.32 -8.86
CA ARG A 385 28.68 7.03 -9.74
C ARG A 385 28.33 7.27 -11.21
N ASN A 386 27.17 6.82 -11.67
CA ASN A 386 26.76 6.95 -13.06
C ASN A 386 26.50 8.42 -13.42
N PHE A 387 25.84 9.17 -12.54
CA PHE A 387 25.66 10.62 -12.66
C PHE A 387 27.00 11.35 -12.71
N THR A 388 27.93 11.01 -11.82
CA THR A 388 29.28 11.58 -11.81
C THR A 388 30.02 11.30 -13.13
N ASN A 389 29.89 10.08 -13.68
CA ASN A 389 30.52 9.71 -14.95
C ASN A 389 29.99 10.54 -16.13
N ILE A 390 28.67 10.71 -16.25
CA ILE A 390 28.09 11.53 -17.33
C ILE A 390 28.43 13.01 -17.15
N PHE A 391 28.42 13.51 -15.92
CA PHE A 391 28.87 14.87 -15.59
C PHE A 391 30.31 15.12 -16.07
N LEU A 392 31.26 14.27 -15.68
CA LEU A 392 32.66 14.39 -16.09
C LEU A 392 32.83 14.25 -17.61
N THR A 393 32.03 13.40 -18.26
CA THR A 393 32.07 13.24 -19.72
C THR A 393 31.62 14.51 -20.43
N LYS A 394 30.54 15.14 -19.99
CA LYS A 394 30.05 16.42 -20.54
C LYS A 394 31.04 17.55 -20.29
N LEU A 395 31.59 17.63 -19.08
CA LEU A 395 32.62 18.61 -18.73
C LEU A 395 33.85 18.49 -19.63
N ARG A 396 34.38 17.27 -19.78
CA ARG A 396 35.51 16.98 -20.67
C ARG A 396 35.19 17.37 -22.12
N THR A 397 33.98 17.07 -22.58
CA THR A 397 33.54 17.40 -23.95
C THR A 397 33.54 18.92 -24.20
N LYS A 398 33.09 19.73 -23.22
CA LYS A 398 33.14 21.20 -23.33
C LYS A 398 34.55 21.77 -23.19
N ALA A 399 35.38 21.21 -22.32
CA ALA A 399 36.71 21.75 -22.04
C ALA A 399 37.79 21.33 -23.06
N GLN A 400 37.71 20.11 -23.63
CA GLN A 400 38.76 19.54 -24.50
C GLN A 400 39.11 20.41 -25.73
N PRO A 401 38.16 21.04 -26.45
CA PRO A 401 38.48 21.93 -27.56
C PRO A 401 39.30 23.15 -27.13
N LEU A 402 39.07 23.67 -25.92
CA LEU A 402 39.80 24.80 -25.36
C LEU A 402 41.22 24.40 -24.96
N PHE A 403 41.37 23.24 -24.32
CA PHE A 403 42.69 22.68 -24.02
C PHE A 403 43.56 22.48 -25.27
N LYS A 404 42.98 22.01 -26.39
CA LYS A 404 43.74 21.80 -27.64
C LYS A 404 44.35 23.10 -28.20
N LYS A 405 43.75 24.25 -27.91
CA LYS A 405 44.20 25.58 -28.37
C LYS A 405 45.43 26.10 -27.63
N ILE A 406 45.70 25.61 -26.42
CA ILE A 406 46.90 25.98 -25.65
C ILE A 406 48.16 25.72 -26.50
N LEU A 407 49.11 26.67 -26.50
CA LEU A 407 50.33 26.68 -27.34
C LEU A 407 50.10 26.67 -28.86
N THR A 408 48.91 26.98 -29.36
CA THR A 408 48.71 27.32 -30.79
C THR A 408 49.16 28.77 -31.08
N LYS A 409 49.35 29.10 -32.36
CA LYS A 409 49.71 30.48 -32.76
C LYS A 409 48.69 31.51 -32.27
N ASN A 410 47.41 31.21 -32.39
CA ASN A 410 46.33 32.11 -31.96
C ASN A 410 46.33 32.32 -30.45
N TRP A 411 46.59 31.26 -29.68
CA TRP A 411 46.72 31.35 -28.22
C TRP A 411 47.92 32.21 -27.82
N ILE A 412 49.08 32.07 -28.49
CA ILE A 412 50.29 32.87 -28.20
C ILE A 412 50.10 34.35 -28.56
N LEU A 413 49.39 34.64 -29.66
CA LEU A 413 49.11 36.00 -30.11
C LEU A 413 47.96 36.67 -29.33
N GLU A 414 47.55 36.09 -28.19
CA GLU A 414 46.52 36.63 -27.29
C GLU A 414 45.18 36.93 -27.99
N MET A 415 44.85 36.18 -29.07
CA MET A 415 43.58 36.36 -29.79
C MET A 415 42.38 35.73 -29.06
N GLU A 416 42.62 35.03 -27.96
CA GLU A 416 41.61 34.33 -27.16
C GLU A 416 41.58 34.91 -25.75
N ARG A 417 40.38 35.04 -25.16
CA ARG A 417 40.25 35.58 -23.80
C ARG A 417 40.89 34.63 -22.78
N PRO A 418 41.64 35.14 -21.79
CA PRO A 418 42.36 34.31 -20.82
C PRO A 418 41.41 33.53 -19.89
N ASP A 419 40.17 33.97 -19.71
CA ASP A 419 39.15 33.31 -18.90
C ASP A 419 38.36 32.24 -19.67
N SER A 420 38.58 32.07 -20.97
CA SER A 420 37.73 31.20 -21.82
C SER A 420 37.57 29.77 -21.27
N LEU A 421 38.64 29.22 -20.69
CA LEU A 421 38.62 27.87 -20.10
C LEU A 421 37.85 27.83 -18.77
N ALA A 422 38.09 28.80 -17.88
CA ALA A 422 37.38 28.91 -16.61
C ALA A 422 35.88 29.15 -16.84
N SER A 423 35.54 30.08 -17.73
CA SER A 423 34.16 30.41 -18.12
C SER A 423 33.41 29.22 -18.74
N ALA A 424 34.10 28.28 -19.42
CA ALA A 424 33.48 27.08 -19.97
C ALA A 424 33.21 25.99 -18.91
N VAL A 425 33.95 26.01 -17.80
CA VAL A 425 33.85 25.01 -16.71
C VAL A 425 33.05 25.53 -15.51
N SER A 426 32.91 26.86 -15.35
CA SER A 426 32.11 27.47 -14.28
C SER A 426 30.70 26.89 -14.19
N PRO A 427 29.93 26.74 -15.29
CA PRO A 427 28.57 26.18 -15.23
C PRO A 427 28.48 24.73 -14.75
N PHE A 428 29.62 24.02 -14.63
CA PHE A 428 29.67 22.69 -14.02
C PHE A 428 30.10 22.72 -12.56
N SER A 429 30.97 23.65 -12.19
CA SER A 429 31.65 23.67 -10.90
C SER A 429 30.92 24.53 -9.88
N GLU A 430 30.30 25.64 -10.30
CA GLU A 430 29.59 26.56 -9.42
C GLU A 430 28.40 25.91 -8.69
N HIS A 431 27.75 24.93 -9.32
CA HIS A 431 26.61 24.25 -8.73
C HIS A 431 27.00 23.19 -7.69
N LEU A 432 28.27 22.78 -7.65
CA LEU A 432 28.72 21.73 -6.73
C LEU A 432 28.73 22.19 -5.27
N GLN A 433 28.79 23.50 -5.01
CA GLN A 433 28.63 24.05 -3.66
C GLN A 433 27.23 23.78 -3.07
N HIS A 434 26.24 23.50 -3.93
CA HIS A 434 24.88 23.16 -3.52
C HIS A 434 24.65 21.65 -3.39
N MET A 435 25.72 20.87 -3.50
CA MET A 435 25.72 19.43 -3.31
C MET A 435 26.06 19.08 -1.87
N ARG A 436 25.49 17.99 -1.36
CA ARG A 436 25.78 17.50 -0.01
C ARG A 436 27.27 17.15 0.16
N GLU A 437 27.84 17.57 1.28
CA GLU A 437 29.18 17.17 1.71
C GLU A 437 29.22 15.71 2.22
N PRO A 438 30.32 14.97 2.01
CA PRO A 438 31.60 15.38 1.38
C PRO A 438 31.61 15.30 -0.16
N LEU A 439 30.52 14.82 -0.76
CA LEU A 439 30.48 14.48 -2.18
C LEU A 439 30.62 15.72 -3.09
N GLY A 440 30.06 16.86 -2.68
CA GLY A 440 30.26 18.14 -3.36
C GLY A 440 31.72 18.54 -3.46
N GLN A 441 32.46 18.56 -2.35
CA GLN A 441 33.90 18.83 -2.35
C GLN A 441 34.70 17.81 -3.15
N GLU A 442 34.42 16.51 -2.98
CA GLU A 442 35.15 15.46 -3.72
C GLU A 442 35.04 15.65 -5.24
N LEU A 443 33.83 15.93 -5.74
CA LEU A 443 33.61 16.17 -7.16
C LEU A 443 34.24 17.50 -7.60
N LEU A 444 34.15 18.55 -6.79
CA LEU A 444 34.78 19.84 -7.08
C LEU A 444 36.31 19.71 -7.17
N HIS A 445 36.92 18.91 -6.28
CA HIS A 445 38.35 18.59 -6.32
C HIS A 445 38.72 17.82 -7.57
N GLU A 446 37.89 16.87 -8.00
CA GLU A 446 38.13 16.13 -9.23
C GLU A 446 38.09 17.04 -10.46
N VAL A 447 37.15 17.99 -10.50
CA VAL A 447 37.07 18.99 -11.57
C VAL A 447 38.28 19.93 -11.56
N HIS A 448 38.66 20.47 -10.40
CA HIS A 448 39.82 21.35 -10.26
C HIS A 448 41.11 20.62 -10.66
N LYS A 449 41.28 19.37 -10.19
CA LYS A 449 42.41 18.52 -10.57
C LYS A 449 42.44 18.22 -12.07
N TYR A 450 41.30 17.91 -12.68
CA TYR A 450 41.21 17.69 -14.13
C TYR A 450 41.66 18.93 -14.90
N MET A 451 41.20 20.11 -14.48
CA MET A 451 41.57 21.38 -15.11
C MET A 451 43.07 21.61 -15.12
N VAL A 452 43.71 21.51 -13.96
CA VAL A 452 45.16 21.71 -13.81
C VAL A 452 45.93 20.62 -14.56
N LYS A 453 45.56 19.35 -14.41
CA LYS A 453 46.24 18.23 -15.04
C LYS A 453 46.20 18.31 -16.56
N GLU A 454 45.03 18.57 -17.15
CA GLU A 454 44.91 18.65 -18.61
C GLU A 454 45.63 19.89 -19.15
N TYR A 455 45.58 21.02 -18.43
CA TYR A 455 46.36 22.22 -18.78
C TYR A 455 47.85 21.91 -18.86
N VAL A 456 48.41 21.35 -17.78
CA VAL A 456 49.82 20.91 -17.72
C VAL A 456 50.13 19.94 -18.85
N THR A 457 49.25 18.95 -19.08
CA THR A 457 49.40 17.95 -20.14
C THR A 457 49.48 18.57 -21.53
N GLN A 458 48.74 19.64 -21.81
CA GLN A 458 48.81 20.33 -23.11
C GLN A 458 50.11 21.12 -23.28
N VAL A 459 50.60 21.71 -22.20
CA VAL A 459 51.83 22.51 -22.22
C VAL A 459 53.08 21.66 -22.40
N ILE A 460 53.15 20.50 -21.74
CA ILE A 460 54.33 19.61 -21.81
C ILE A 460 54.43 18.83 -23.13
N LYS A 461 53.37 18.82 -23.95
CA LYS A 461 53.37 18.10 -25.24
C LYS A 461 54.40 18.71 -26.19
N PRO A 462 55.27 17.90 -26.82
CA PRO A 462 56.24 18.40 -27.80
C PRO A 462 55.51 18.89 -29.05
N ARG A 463 55.57 20.19 -29.33
CA ARG A 463 54.98 20.79 -30.55
C ARG A 463 56.04 21.40 -31.48
N TRP A 464 56.87 22.31 -30.98
CA TRP A 464 57.92 22.99 -31.75
C TRP A 464 58.87 23.77 -30.81
N LYS A 465 60.02 24.21 -31.33
CA LYS A 465 61.02 24.98 -30.55
C LYS A 465 60.63 26.46 -30.46
N MET A 466 60.39 26.95 -29.24
CA MET A 466 60.05 28.34 -28.98
C MET A 466 61.30 29.23 -28.88
N ASN A 467 61.24 30.43 -29.45
CA ASN A 467 62.30 31.44 -29.28
C ASN A 467 62.19 32.11 -27.90
N ARG A 468 63.16 32.97 -27.58
CA ARG A 468 63.25 33.64 -26.28
C ARG A 468 62.01 34.47 -25.94
N GLU A 469 61.49 35.23 -26.90
CA GLU A 469 60.35 36.12 -26.71
C GLU A 469 59.06 35.33 -26.52
N THR A 470 58.84 34.32 -27.38
CA THR A 470 57.72 33.40 -27.27
C THR A 470 57.69 32.70 -25.92
N ARG A 471 58.85 32.20 -25.42
CA ARG A 471 58.93 31.57 -24.10
C ARG A 471 58.47 32.49 -22.96
N GLN A 472 58.81 33.78 -23.02
CA GLN A 472 58.38 34.76 -22.02
C GLN A 472 56.89 35.13 -22.17
N GLN A 473 56.37 35.19 -23.40
CA GLN A 473 54.93 35.38 -23.63
C GLN A 473 54.11 34.21 -23.09
N VAL A 474 54.52 32.98 -23.42
CA VAL A 474 53.89 31.73 -22.94
C VAL A 474 53.89 31.68 -21.41
N SER A 475 55.04 31.91 -20.78
CA SER A 475 55.18 31.93 -19.32
C SER A 475 54.21 32.94 -18.65
N ARG A 476 54.17 34.19 -19.14
CA ARG A 476 53.25 35.20 -18.59
C ARG A 476 51.79 34.83 -18.77
N LYS A 477 51.43 34.30 -19.95
CA LYS A 477 50.06 33.90 -20.24
C LYS A 477 49.62 32.70 -19.37
N MET A 478 50.51 31.72 -19.18
CA MET A 478 50.25 30.59 -18.29
C MET A 478 49.98 31.05 -16.86
N SER A 479 50.80 31.94 -16.30
CA SER A 479 50.56 32.45 -14.95
C SER A 479 49.27 33.26 -14.82
N LEU A 480 48.90 34.02 -15.86
CA LEU A 480 47.62 34.73 -15.89
C LEU A 480 46.44 33.74 -15.89
N GLU A 481 46.46 32.75 -16.78
CA GLU A 481 45.40 31.74 -16.86
C GLU A 481 45.36 30.86 -15.60
N ALA A 482 46.50 30.53 -14.99
CA ALA A 482 46.59 29.80 -13.73
C ALA A 482 45.91 30.56 -12.59
N ALA A 483 46.18 31.87 -12.47
CA ALA A 483 45.53 32.72 -11.47
C ALA A 483 44.01 32.78 -11.67
N ILE A 484 43.54 32.88 -12.92
CA ILE A 484 42.09 32.88 -13.23
C ILE A 484 41.46 31.54 -12.83
N ILE A 485 42.03 30.42 -13.27
CA ILE A 485 41.53 29.08 -12.93
C ILE A 485 41.45 28.91 -11.42
N HIS A 486 42.53 29.25 -10.72
CA HIS A 486 42.59 29.12 -9.27
C HIS A 486 41.52 29.98 -8.58
N ASN A 487 41.45 31.27 -8.90
CA ASN A 487 40.49 32.17 -8.28
C ASN A 487 39.06 31.70 -8.52
N THR A 488 38.73 31.22 -9.73
CA THR A 488 37.40 30.65 -10.01
C THR A 488 37.07 29.47 -9.09
N PHE A 489 37.96 28.48 -8.95
CA PHE A 489 37.70 27.34 -8.08
C PHE A 489 37.69 27.70 -6.60
N PHE A 490 38.53 28.66 -6.18
CA PHE A 490 38.56 29.16 -4.81
C PHE A 490 37.24 29.88 -4.46
N ASP A 491 36.75 30.75 -5.34
CA ASP A 491 35.48 31.47 -5.17
C ASP A 491 34.27 30.51 -5.13
N GLN A 492 34.38 29.36 -5.80
CA GLN A 492 33.39 28.28 -5.78
C GLN A 492 33.55 27.31 -4.58
N GLY A 493 34.50 27.57 -3.68
CA GLY A 493 34.68 26.82 -2.43
C GLY A 493 35.62 25.62 -2.50
N SER A 494 36.46 25.49 -3.53
CA SER A 494 37.49 24.43 -3.59
C SER A 494 38.61 24.71 -2.59
N ASP A 495 38.88 23.76 -1.68
CA ASP A 495 39.99 23.83 -0.73
C ASP A 495 41.27 23.12 -1.20
N ALA A 496 41.33 22.71 -2.48
CA ALA A 496 42.45 22.00 -3.09
C ALA A 496 43.67 22.90 -3.37
N ASN A 497 44.16 23.58 -2.33
CA ASN A 497 45.24 24.56 -2.37
C ASN A 497 46.59 24.01 -2.85
N TRP A 498 46.76 22.69 -2.84
CA TRP A 498 47.96 22.03 -3.34
C TRP A 498 48.05 22.05 -4.88
N LEU A 499 46.97 22.36 -5.61
CA LEU A 499 46.97 22.44 -7.08
C LEU A 499 47.49 23.79 -7.62
N LEU A 500 47.55 24.82 -6.78
CA LEU A 500 47.87 26.20 -7.14
C LEU A 500 49.21 26.34 -7.85
N PRO A 501 50.35 25.88 -7.29
CA PRO A 501 51.65 26.17 -7.86
C PRO A 501 51.97 25.33 -9.10
N ALA A 502 51.16 24.33 -9.46
CA ALA A 502 51.47 23.37 -10.54
C ALA A 502 51.73 24.04 -11.89
N ILE A 503 50.81 24.91 -12.34
CA ILE A 503 50.93 25.59 -13.65
C ILE A 503 52.05 26.64 -13.59
N ASP A 504 52.16 27.36 -12.47
CA ASP A 504 53.17 28.41 -12.29
C ASP A 504 54.59 27.87 -12.25
N HIS A 505 54.84 26.73 -11.62
CA HIS A 505 56.15 26.07 -11.66
C HIS A 505 56.59 25.78 -13.09
N ILE A 506 55.69 25.25 -13.92
CA ILE A 506 55.98 24.98 -15.33
C ILE A 506 56.14 26.28 -16.12
N ALA A 507 55.33 27.30 -15.84
CA ALA A 507 55.45 28.62 -16.45
C ALA A 507 56.82 29.26 -16.16
N ASN A 508 57.32 29.14 -14.91
CA ASN A 508 58.62 29.64 -14.47
C ASN A 508 59.76 28.93 -15.20
N ILE A 509 59.68 27.59 -15.34
CA ILE A 509 60.65 26.80 -16.10
C ILE A 509 60.67 27.22 -17.58
N ILE A 510 59.49 27.37 -18.20
CA ILE A 510 59.38 27.77 -19.60
C ILE A 510 59.91 29.18 -19.84
N GLY A 511 59.68 30.14 -18.94
CA GLY A 511 60.12 31.53 -19.10
C GLY A 511 61.61 31.79 -18.84
N GLU A 512 62.29 30.91 -18.08
CA GLU A 512 63.65 31.14 -17.57
C GLU A 512 64.77 30.76 -18.56
N LYS A 513 65.85 31.53 -18.55
CA LYS A 513 66.98 31.42 -19.47
C LYS A 513 68.24 30.90 -18.80
N LYS A 514 68.43 31.18 -17.51
CA LYS A 514 69.60 30.79 -16.74
C LYS A 514 69.45 29.33 -16.31
N LYS A 515 70.36 28.47 -16.76
CA LYS A 515 70.37 27.04 -16.45
C LYS A 515 70.31 26.75 -14.95
N ASP A 516 71.00 27.54 -14.13
CA ASP A 516 71.01 27.36 -12.68
C ASP A 516 69.66 27.69 -12.04
N LYS A 517 68.94 28.68 -12.57
CA LYS A 517 67.58 29.01 -12.13
C LYS A 517 66.55 27.99 -12.59
N ILE A 518 66.70 27.45 -13.81
CA ILE A 518 65.85 26.34 -14.29
C ILE A 518 65.99 25.14 -13.34
N LYS A 519 67.21 24.77 -12.94
CA LYS A 519 67.44 23.69 -11.96
C LYS A 519 66.77 23.96 -10.62
N ALA A 520 66.77 25.22 -10.15
CA ALA A 520 66.07 25.60 -8.92
C ALA A 520 64.55 25.42 -9.07
N TYR A 521 63.92 25.95 -10.14
CA TYR A 521 62.49 25.77 -10.37
C TYR A 521 62.08 24.30 -10.57
N VAL A 522 62.92 23.48 -11.20
CA VAL A 522 62.67 22.03 -11.30
C VAL A 522 62.73 21.38 -9.91
N LYS A 523 63.66 21.80 -9.05
CA LYS A 523 63.73 21.30 -7.67
C LYS A 523 62.47 21.67 -6.88
N ASP A 524 62.00 22.91 -7.01
CA ASP A 524 60.79 23.38 -6.34
C ASP A 524 59.56 22.59 -6.82
N LEU A 525 59.43 22.39 -8.15
CA LEU A 525 58.37 21.56 -8.73
C LEU A 525 58.39 20.12 -8.19
N CYS A 526 59.56 19.46 -8.14
CA CYS A 526 59.68 18.09 -7.64
C CYS A 526 59.48 17.99 -6.11
N GLN A 527 59.69 19.08 -5.38
CA GLN A 527 59.42 19.13 -3.94
C GLN A 527 57.92 19.19 -3.66
N ASP A 528 57.19 20.01 -4.41
CA ASP A 528 55.73 20.16 -4.27
C ASP A 528 54.95 19.00 -4.90
N TYR A 529 55.49 18.40 -5.98
CA TYR A 529 54.89 17.31 -6.76
C TYR A 529 55.89 16.17 -6.97
N PRO A 530 56.11 15.30 -5.96
CA PRO A 530 57.12 14.24 -6.01
C PRO A 530 56.78 13.12 -7.01
N ASP A 531 55.56 13.09 -7.54
CA ASP A 531 55.11 12.16 -8.58
C ASP A 531 55.58 12.57 -9.99
N ILE A 532 56.06 13.81 -10.17
CA ILE A 532 56.65 14.30 -11.41
C ILE A 532 58.08 13.74 -11.56
N ARG A 533 58.32 13.01 -12.66
CA ARG A 533 59.59 12.32 -12.95
C ARG A 533 60.47 13.04 -13.95
#